data_AF-A0A7C2NGQ6-F1
#
_entry.id   AF-A0A7C2NGQ6-F1
#
_cell.length_a   1.000
_cell.length_b   1.000
_cell.length_c   1.000
_cell.angle_alpha   90.00
_cell.angle_beta   90.00
_cell.angle_gamma   90.00
#
_symmetry.space_group_name_H-M   'P 1'
#
loop_
_entity.id
_entity.type
_entity.pdbx_description
1 polymer ?
#
loop_
_entity_poly.entity_id
_entity_poly.type
_entity_poly.pdbx_seq_one_letter_code
_entity_poly.pdbx_strand_id
1 'polypeptide(L)'
;MPGGGAPGPRKRAQQAYRMRVRAARLARRRERAEHVANGDEVEHAGFIGCYTKGLPHDAQGFVEPAAYAALLDCLEKQVPAGFEEIPLAGPVRLTSPQAGLAFDLQGPDAWHVTIPPAPRIALAECAGEMVELYWMALLRDVPFAEYESHPLAQAAAAELDGLQDFRGPREGQAVTPGTLFRGFTAGDGVGPWLSQFLWLDVPWGAQRLVQRNQTGLPGVDYLTDFGEWLAVQNGANRFGQEALDPVPRYVRDLRGLARYVQIDALYQAYLHACLILLARGVPFDPGMPLAGSATQAGFAEWGPPHVLSLMTEVATRALKAVWYQKWFVHRRLRPEEFGGLVHRHKTGAASAPLHADVLECAALEEIFALHGSYLLPLAFPEGCPTHPSYGSGHATVAGACTTILKAWFDTDAVLEDPVVPSADGTALLPYGGPPLTVGGELDKLASNVATGRNGAGVHWRSDYAESVRLGERVALAILEEQKATYAETPTLTLTTFDGETIEI
;
A
#
# COMPACT_ATOMS: atom_id res chain seq x y z
N MET A 1 -8.82 -53.79 -17.07
CA MET A 1 -9.39 -52.60 -16.42
C MET A 1 -10.16 -51.82 -17.49
N PRO A 2 -11.50 -51.74 -17.42
CA PRO A 2 -12.29 -51.10 -18.46
C PRO A 2 -12.03 -49.59 -18.43
N GLY A 3 -11.59 -49.05 -19.56
CA GLY A 3 -11.29 -47.63 -19.74
C GLY A 3 -12.52 -46.79 -19.49
N GLY A 4 -12.45 -45.94 -18.45
CA GLY A 4 -13.41 -44.86 -18.26
C GLY A 4 -13.24 -43.86 -19.40
N GLY A 5 -14.03 -44.01 -20.46
CA GLY A 5 -14.03 -43.08 -21.59
C GLY A 5 -14.21 -41.64 -21.11
N ALA A 6 -13.51 -40.72 -21.77
CA ALA A 6 -13.60 -39.29 -21.49
C ALA A 6 -15.07 -38.86 -21.37
N PRO A 7 -15.44 -38.03 -20.37
CA PRO A 7 -16.82 -37.59 -20.23
C PRO A 7 -17.25 -36.91 -21.54
N GLY A 8 -18.33 -37.41 -22.15
CA GLY A 8 -18.89 -36.78 -23.34
C GLY A 8 -19.19 -35.29 -23.08
N PRO A 9 -19.23 -34.42 -24.12
CA PRO A 9 -19.24 -32.96 -23.97
C PRO A 9 -20.27 -32.41 -22.95
N ARG A 10 -21.47 -32.99 -22.91
CA ARG A 10 -22.53 -32.63 -21.95
C ARG A 10 -22.14 -32.89 -20.49
N LYS A 11 -21.48 -34.02 -20.21
CA LYS A 11 -21.03 -34.38 -18.86
C LYS A 11 -19.91 -33.44 -18.39
N ARG A 12 -18.98 -33.07 -19.27
CA ARG A 12 -17.91 -32.10 -18.96
C ARG A 12 -18.49 -30.71 -18.65
N ALA A 13 -19.46 -30.23 -19.44
CA ALA A 13 -20.15 -28.96 -19.18
C ALA A 13 -20.83 -28.96 -17.80
N GLN A 14 -21.51 -30.05 -17.44
CA GLN A 14 -22.15 -30.18 -16.13
C GLN A 14 -21.14 -30.24 -14.96
N GLN A 15 -19.97 -30.86 -15.15
CA GLN A 15 -18.88 -30.86 -14.16
C GLN A 15 -18.32 -29.46 -13.95
N ALA A 16 -18.06 -28.71 -15.02
CA ALA A 16 -17.58 -27.33 -14.94
C ALA A 16 -18.56 -26.41 -14.17
N TYR A 17 -19.87 -26.52 -14.46
CA TYR A 17 -20.90 -25.81 -13.70
C TYR A 17 -20.87 -26.16 -12.20
N ARG A 18 -20.81 -27.45 -11.87
CA ARG A 18 -20.76 -27.91 -10.47
C ARG A 18 -19.52 -27.39 -9.74
N MET A 19 -18.39 -27.30 -10.43
CA MET A 19 -17.16 -26.76 -9.85
C MET A 19 -17.31 -25.28 -9.49
N ARG A 20 -17.81 -24.46 -10.42
CA ARG A 20 -18.07 -23.03 -10.17
C ARG A 20 -19.08 -22.81 -9.03
N VAL A 21 -20.14 -23.62 -8.99
CA VAL A 21 -21.12 -23.58 -7.88
C VAL A 21 -20.49 -24.00 -6.55
N ARG A 22 -19.54 -24.95 -6.55
CA ARG A 22 -18.82 -25.35 -5.33
C ARG A 22 -17.97 -24.20 -4.79
N ALA A 23 -17.19 -23.52 -5.64
CA ALA A 23 -16.42 -22.34 -5.25
C ALA A 23 -17.32 -21.22 -4.69
N ALA A 24 -18.41 -20.89 -5.39
CA ALA A 24 -19.38 -19.90 -4.90
C ALA A 24 -20.02 -20.30 -3.55
N ARG A 25 -20.24 -21.60 -3.30
CA ARG A 25 -20.73 -22.10 -2.00
C ARG A 25 -19.69 -22.03 -0.91
N LEU A 26 -18.40 -22.19 -1.22
CA LEU A 26 -17.30 -21.99 -0.28
C LEU A 26 -17.25 -20.52 0.12
N ALA A 27 -17.20 -19.60 -0.85
CA ALA A 27 -17.19 -18.16 -0.61
C ALA A 27 -18.39 -17.71 0.24
N ARG A 28 -19.59 -18.22 -0.04
CA ARG A 28 -20.81 -17.90 0.73
C ARG A 28 -20.79 -18.41 2.19
N ARG A 29 -19.97 -19.42 2.50
CA ARG A 29 -19.87 -20.00 3.86
C ARG A 29 -18.84 -19.30 4.74
N ARG A 30 -17.97 -18.47 4.17
CA ARG A 30 -17.05 -17.66 4.95
C ARG A 30 -17.83 -16.76 5.90
N GLU A 31 -17.20 -16.44 7.03
CA GLU A 31 -17.78 -15.53 8.01
C GLU A 31 -18.07 -14.17 7.37
N ARG A 32 -19.20 -13.56 7.75
CA ARG A 32 -19.56 -12.23 7.26
C ARG A 32 -18.83 -11.19 8.08
N ALA A 33 -18.14 -10.29 7.42
CA ALA A 33 -17.49 -9.18 8.08
C ALA A 33 -18.50 -8.17 8.63
N GLU A 34 -18.23 -7.68 9.84
CA GLU A 34 -18.84 -6.46 10.38
C GLU A 34 -17.96 -5.26 10.01
N HIS A 35 -18.58 -4.18 9.53
CA HIS A 35 -17.88 -2.96 9.13
C HIS A 35 -18.12 -1.88 10.16
N VAL A 36 -17.05 -1.45 10.84
CA VAL A 36 -17.11 -0.49 11.93
C VAL A 36 -16.15 0.66 11.64
N ALA A 37 -16.69 1.87 11.53
CA ALA A 37 -15.89 3.09 11.44
C ALA A 37 -15.47 3.59 12.84
N ASN A 38 -14.55 4.55 12.89
CA ASN A 38 -13.96 5.02 14.14
C ASN A 38 -14.82 6.04 14.91
N GLY A 39 -15.89 6.55 14.30
CA GLY A 39 -16.83 7.51 14.89
C GLY A 39 -16.55 8.99 14.59
N ASP A 40 -15.41 9.34 13.99
CA ASP A 40 -15.01 10.74 13.79
C ASP A 40 -15.98 11.52 12.88
N GLU A 41 -16.63 10.85 11.92
CA GLU A 41 -17.64 11.45 11.02
C GLU A 41 -18.88 11.96 11.78
N VAL A 42 -19.21 11.35 12.92
CA VAL A 42 -20.38 11.71 13.74
C VAL A 42 -19.98 12.65 14.88
N GLU A 43 -18.81 12.43 15.49
CA GLU A 43 -18.37 13.17 16.67
C GLU A 43 -17.97 14.62 16.37
N HIS A 44 -17.38 14.88 15.20
CA HIS A 44 -16.79 16.18 14.90
C HIS A 44 -17.63 16.97 13.89
N ALA A 45 -18.03 18.18 14.29
CA ALA A 45 -18.74 19.10 13.42
C ALA A 45 -17.91 19.48 12.19
N GLY A 46 -18.58 19.71 11.05
CA GLY A 46 -17.92 20.11 9.81
C GLY A 46 -17.10 19.01 9.13
N PHE A 47 -17.28 17.75 9.53
CA PHE A 47 -16.65 16.58 8.91
C PHE A 47 -15.12 16.64 8.89
N ILE A 48 -14.51 17.26 9.90
CA ILE A 48 -13.06 17.51 9.94
C ILE A 48 -12.21 16.22 10.05
N GLY A 49 -12.80 15.10 10.46
CA GLY A 49 -12.14 13.79 10.47
C GLY A 49 -12.32 12.99 9.18
N CYS A 50 -12.97 13.57 8.16
CA CYS A 50 -13.36 12.88 6.94
C CYS A 50 -12.57 13.38 5.73
N TYR A 51 -12.47 12.52 4.72
CA TYR A 51 -11.93 12.85 3.41
C TYR A 51 -12.92 13.72 2.63
N THR A 52 -12.47 14.89 2.20
CA THR A 52 -13.30 15.90 1.53
C THR A 52 -12.65 16.48 0.27
N LYS A 53 -11.40 16.13 -0.04
CA LYS A 53 -10.71 16.59 -1.25
C LYS A 53 -11.52 16.37 -2.54
N GLY A 54 -11.59 17.44 -3.34
CA GLY A 54 -12.36 17.56 -4.58
C GLY A 54 -13.73 18.21 -4.38
N LEU A 55 -14.31 18.13 -3.17
CA LEU A 55 -15.53 18.84 -2.82
C LEU A 55 -15.23 20.34 -2.62
N PRO A 56 -16.25 21.22 -2.65
CA PRO A 56 -16.11 22.62 -2.26
C PRO A 56 -15.75 22.79 -0.79
N HIS A 57 -14.78 23.67 -0.54
CA HIS A 57 -14.37 24.13 0.78
C HIS A 57 -14.46 25.65 0.90
N ASP A 58 -14.64 26.15 2.11
CA ASP A 58 -14.56 27.57 2.43
C ASP A 58 -13.11 28.10 2.37
N ALA A 59 -12.92 29.39 2.66
CA ALA A 59 -11.60 30.03 2.65
C ALA A 59 -10.64 29.50 3.74
N GLN A 60 -11.18 28.77 4.72
CA GLN A 60 -10.43 28.12 5.78
C GLN A 60 -10.21 26.62 5.47
N GLY A 61 -10.70 26.11 4.35
CA GLY A 61 -10.55 24.71 3.98
C GLY A 61 -11.45 23.75 4.77
N PHE A 62 -12.57 24.22 5.33
CA PHE A 62 -13.64 23.35 5.79
C PHE A 62 -14.56 23.01 4.63
N VAL A 63 -14.97 21.75 4.51
CA VAL A 63 -15.89 21.31 3.45
C VAL A 63 -17.25 22.00 3.59
N GLU A 64 -17.85 22.36 2.47
CA GLU A 64 -19.23 22.82 2.44
C GLU A 64 -20.18 21.68 2.86
N PRO A 65 -20.94 21.81 3.97
CA PRO A 65 -21.70 20.69 4.53
C PRO A 65 -22.70 20.06 3.56
N ALA A 66 -23.28 20.86 2.66
CA ALA A 66 -24.21 20.39 1.64
C ALA A 66 -23.53 19.48 0.59
N ALA A 67 -22.27 19.74 0.24
CA ALA A 67 -21.52 18.91 -0.70
C ALA A 67 -21.16 17.56 -0.08
N TYR A 68 -20.75 17.56 1.20
CA TYR A 68 -20.49 16.30 1.92
C TYR A 68 -21.76 15.48 2.13
N ALA A 69 -22.88 16.13 2.47
CA ALA A 69 -24.18 15.45 2.57
C ALA A 69 -24.62 14.81 1.24
N ALA A 70 -24.36 15.46 0.10
CA ALA A 70 -24.63 14.88 -1.22
C ALA A 70 -23.78 13.63 -1.49
N LEU A 71 -22.50 13.62 -1.08
CA LEU A 71 -21.65 12.44 -1.16
C LEU A 71 -22.23 11.28 -0.31
N LEU A 72 -22.62 11.55 0.94
CA LEU A 72 -23.22 10.53 1.82
C LEU A 72 -24.51 9.95 1.24
N ASP A 73 -25.41 10.81 0.74
CA ASP A 73 -26.66 10.40 0.10
C ASP A 73 -26.42 9.48 -1.11
N CYS A 74 -25.38 9.77 -1.92
CA CYS A 74 -25.01 8.91 -3.04
C CYS A 74 -24.48 7.54 -2.59
N LEU A 75 -23.65 7.52 -1.55
CA LEU A 75 -23.09 6.29 -0.99
C LEU A 75 -24.17 5.42 -0.32
N GLU A 76 -25.15 6.04 0.32
CA GLU A 76 -26.30 5.34 0.92
C GLU A 76 -27.22 4.74 -0.15
N LYS A 77 -27.58 5.54 -1.18
CA LYS A 77 -28.50 5.11 -2.24
C LYS A 77 -27.89 4.10 -3.20
N GLN A 78 -26.57 4.16 -3.42
CA GLN A 78 -25.85 3.25 -4.32
C GLN A 78 -26.38 3.24 -5.76
N VAL A 79 -26.96 4.35 -6.21
CA VAL A 79 -27.49 4.51 -7.56
C VAL A 79 -26.40 5.14 -8.44
N PRO A 80 -25.94 4.48 -9.53
CA PRO A 80 -24.83 4.98 -10.34
C PRO A 80 -24.98 6.42 -10.85
N ALA A 81 -26.20 6.80 -11.26
CA ALA A 81 -26.47 8.15 -11.74
C ALA A 81 -26.32 9.22 -10.65
N GLY A 82 -26.49 8.89 -9.36
CA GLY A 82 -26.32 9.83 -8.26
C GLY A 82 -24.87 10.32 -8.12
N PHE A 83 -23.89 9.48 -8.44
CA PHE A 83 -22.47 9.84 -8.33
C PHE A 83 -22.04 10.96 -9.29
N GLU A 84 -22.79 11.19 -10.39
CA GLU A 84 -22.53 12.30 -11.32
C GLU A 84 -23.00 13.66 -10.78
N GLU A 85 -23.86 13.65 -9.76
CA GLU A 85 -24.44 14.85 -9.15
C GLU A 85 -23.65 15.34 -7.92
N ILE A 86 -22.55 14.66 -7.56
CA ILE A 86 -21.70 15.06 -6.43
C ILE A 86 -21.03 16.41 -6.76
N PRO A 87 -21.23 17.46 -5.95
CA PRO A 87 -20.62 18.76 -6.21
C PRO A 87 -19.08 18.68 -6.14
N LEU A 88 -18.41 19.14 -7.19
CA LEU A 88 -16.96 19.28 -7.24
C LEU A 88 -16.57 20.75 -7.38
N ALA A 89 -15.53 21.18 -6.67
CA ALA A 89 -15.03 22.55 -6.77
C ALA A 89 -14.05 22.77 -7.93
N GLY A 90 -13.48 21.69 -8.47
CA GLY A 90 -12.44 21.75 -9.49
C GLY A 90 -12.55 20.62 -10.52
N PRO A 91 -11.68 20.64 -11.54
CA PRO A 91 -11.73 19.69 -12.65
C PRO A 91 -11.29 18.26 -12.29
N VAL A 92 -10.60 18.06 -11.16
CA VAL A 92 -10.15 16.72 -10.74
C VAL A 92 -11.33 15.93 -10.19
N ARG A 93 -11.58 14.75 -10.78
CA ARG A 93 -12.74 13.88 -10.48
C ARG A 93 -12.44 12.95 -9.31
N LEU A 94 -13.48 12.48 -8.62
CA LEU A 94 -13.36 11.40 -7.62
C LEU A 94 -12.98 10.07 -8.30
N THR A 95 -12.07 9.33 -7.68
CA THR A 95 -11.49 8.12 -8.29
C THR A 95 -12.34 6.88 -7.97
N SER A 96 -13.20 6.51 -8.92
CA SER A 96 -14.00 5.28 -8.92
C SER A 96 -14.79 5.03 -7.62
N PRO A 97 -15.58 6.00 -7.11
CA PRO A 97 -16.29 5.85 -5.82
C PRO A 97 -17.26 4.66 -5.78
N GLN A 98 -17.69 4.16 -6.95
CA GLN A 98 -18.58 3.01 -7.09
C GLN A 98 -17.87 1.64 -7.06
N ALA A 99 -16.53 1.58 -7.10
CA ALA A 99 -15.83 0.31 -7.32
C ALA A 99 -16.07 -0.74 -6.22
N GLY A 100 -16.37 -0.31 -4.99
CA GLY A 100 -16.73 -1.20 -3.88
C GLY A 100 -18.10 -1.88 -4.00
N LEU A 101 -18.90 -1.53 -5.00
CA LEU A 101 -20.22 -2.14 -5.28
C LEU A 101 -20.15 -3.28 -6.30
N ALA A 102 -19.02 -3.41 -7.00
CA ALA A 102 -18.88 -4.37 -8.09
C ALA A 102 -18.60 -5.78 -7.56
N PHE A 103 -19.42 -6.75 -7.98
CA PHE A 103 -19.16 -8.16 -7.74
C PHE A 103 -17.93 -8.67 -8.50
N ASP A 104 -17.42 -9.83 -8.08
CA ASP A 104 -16.42 -10.60 -8.82
C ASP A 104 -16.81 -12.08 -8.92
N LEU A 105 -16.22 -12.79 -9.87
CA LEU A 105 -16.51 -14.21 -10.12
C LEU A 105 -15.67 -15.15 -9.25
N GLN A 106 -14.66 -14.63 -8.56
CA GLN A 106 -13.77 -15.38 -7.69
C GLN A 106 -13.31 -14.53 -6.51
N GLY A 107 -12.91 -15.21 -5.44
CA GLY A 107 -12.45 -14.56 -4.22
C GLY A 107 -13.60 -14.07 -3.36
N PRO A 108 -13.28 -13.42 -2.24
CA PRO A 108 -14.28 -12.88 -1.35
C PRO A 108 -14.97 -11.68 -2.02
N ASP A 109 -16.26 -11.52 -1.77
CA ASP A 109 -16.96 -10.29 -2.07
C ASP A 109 -16.34 -9.12 -1.28
N ALA A 110 -16.32 -7.91 -1.85
CA ALA A 110 -15.71 -6.74 -1.24
C ALA A 110 -16.29 -6.42 0.15
N TRP A 111 -17.55 -6.81 0.41
CA TRP A 111 -18.24 -6.58 1.68
C TRP A 111 -18.03 -7.72 2.69
N HIS A 112 -17.40 -8.82 2.29
CA HIS A 112 -17.14 -9.96 3.18
C HIS A 112 -15.76 -9.90 3.86
N VAL A 113 -14.97 -8.86 3.59
CA VAL A 113 -13.69 -8.61 4.23
C VAL A 113 -13.66 -7.19 4.81
N THR A 114 -13.09 -7.03 5.99
CA THR A 114 -13.05 -5.77 6.74
C THR A 114 -11.63 -5.46 7.22
N ILE A 115 -11.40 -4.22 7.63
CA ILE A 115 -10.21 -3.74 8.36
C ILE A 115 -10.70 -3.00 9.62
N PRO A 116 -9.90 -2.93 10.70
CA PRO A 116 -10.34 -2.31 11.95
C PRO A 116 -10.63 -0.82 11.78
N PRO A 117 -11.35 -0.19 12.72
CA PRO A 117 -11.51 1.27 12.74
C PRO A 117 -10.16 2.00 12.67
N ALA A 118 -10.07 3.04 11.83
CA ALA A 118 -8.87 3.86 11.72
C ALA A 118 -8.58 4.64 13.01
N PRO A 119 -7.30 4.98 13.29
CA PRO A 119 -6.95 5.89 14.38
C PRO A 119 -7.74 7.20 14.31
N ARG A 120 -8.26 7.64 15.45
CA ARG A 120 -9.12 8.82 15.56
C ARG A 120 -8.30 10.10 15.62
N ILE A 121 -8.76 11.18 14.99
CA ILE A 121 -7.98 12.42 14.84
C ILE A 121 -7.56 13.06 16.17
N ALA A 122 -8.30 12.81 17.24
CA ALA A 122 -8.06 13.38 18.56
C ALA A 122 -7.15 12.55 19.47
N LEU A 123 -6.74 11.35 19.05
CA LEU A 123 -6.01 10.40 19.89
C LEU A 123 -4.53 10.34 19.54
N ALA A 124 -3.74 9.92 20.54
CA ALA A 124 -2.28 9.83 20.46
C ALA A 124 -1.78 9.02 19.27
N GLU A 125 -2.46 7.91 18.93
CA GLU A 125 -2.06 7.07 17.78
C GLU A 125 -2.04 7.86 16.46
N CYS A 126 -3.09 8.63 16.16
CA CYS A 126 -3.15 9.42 14.92
C CYS A 126 -2.10 10.55 14.92
N ALA A 127 -1.86 11.16 16.08
CA ALA A 127 -0.82 12.16 16.24
C ALA A 127 0.57 11.57 16.01
N GLY A 128 0.87 10.39 16.55
CA GLY A 128 2.15 9.73 16.33
C GLY A 128 2.39 9.33 14.87
N GLU A 129 1.34 8.92 14.16
CA GLU A 129 1.43 8.72 12.69
C GLU A 129 1.75 10.03 11.96
N MET A 130 1.15 11.16 12.36
CA MET A 130 1.43 12.44 11.73
C MET A 130 2.85 12.94 12.01
N VAL A 131 3.35 12.77 13.23
CA VAL A 131 4.74 13.09 13.60
C VAL A 131 5.72 12.27 12.74
N GLU A 132 5.43 10.98 12.54
CA GLU A 132 6.21 10.14 11.62
C GLU A 132 6.22 10.69 10.18
N LEU A 133 5.07 11.15 9.67
CA LEU A 133 4.99 11.71 8.31
C LEU A 133 5.72 13.05 8.17
N TYR A 134 5.74 13.91 9.19
CA TYR A 134 6.58 15.11 9.19
C TYR A 134 8.07 14.75 9.18
N TRP A 135 8.51 13.76 9.96
CA TRP A 135 9.89 13.28 9.90
C TRP A 135 10.24 12.64 8.56
N MET A 136 9.34 11.85 7.97
CA MET A 136 9.51 11.32 6.62
C MET A 136 9.68 12.46 5.60
N ALA A 137 8.96 13.58 5.77
CA ALA A 137 9.11 14.75 4.92
C ALA A 137 10.51 15.38 5.02
N LEU A 138 10.98 15.60 6.26
CA LEU A 138 12.32 16.16 6.54
C LEU A 138 13.46 15.26 6.07
N LEU A 139 13.24 13.94 6.06
CA LEU A 139 14.24 12.94 5.67
C LEU A 139 14.12 12.49 4.21
N ARG A 140 13.28 13.15 3.39
CA ARG A 140 13.00 12.70 2.01
C ARG A 140 14.22 12.47 1.14
N ASP A 141 15.23 13.32 1.33
CA ASP A 141 16.44 13.38 0.52
C ASP A 141 17.65 12.68 1.17
N VAL A 142 17.48 12.12 2.37
CA VAL A 142 18.54 11.39 3.06
C VAL A 142 18.59 9.96 2.52
N PRO A 143 19.75 9.49 2.01
CA PRO A 143 19.88 8.10 1.60
C PRO A 143 19.64 7.14 2.77
N PHE A 144 18.90 6.06 2.56
CA PHE A 144 18.62 5.07 3.61
C PHE A 144 19.89 4.49 4.25
N ALA A 145 20.97 4.37 3.47
CA ALA A 145 22.27 3.88 3.95
C ALA A 145 22.95 4.82 4.95
N GLU A 146 22.52 6.08 5.04
CA GLU A 146 23.12 7.11 5.91
C GLU A 146 22.34 7.32 7.21
N TYR A 147 21.16 6.71 7.36
CA TYR A 147 20.24 6.95 8.49
C TYR A 147 20.91 6.78 9.86
N GLU A 148 21.72 5.74 10.06
CA GLU A 148 22.40 5.50 11.35
C GLU A 148 23.30 6.66 11.78
N SER A 149 23.92 7.33 10.82
CA SER A 149 24.86 8.43 11.05
C SER A 149 24.22 9.82 10.89
N HIS A 150 23.02 9.92 10.34
CA HIS A 150 22.42 11.20 9.96
C HIS A 150 21.76 11.90 11.17
N PRO A 151 22.11 13.15 11.49
CA PRO A 151 21.57 13.85 12.66
C PRO A 151 20.04 13.96 12.67
N LEU A 152 19.41 14.26 11.53
CA LEU A 152 17.93 14.30 11.45
C LEU A 152 17.29 12.92 11.70
N ALA A 153 17.94 11.83 11.32
CA ALA A 153 17.41 10.49 11.57
C ALA A 153 17.56 10.12 13.05
N GLN A 154 18.64 10.56 13.71
CA GLN A 154 18.78 10.42 15.15
C GLN A 154 17.72 11.22 15.91
N ALA A 155 17.43 12.45 15.47
CA ALA A 155 16.36 13.27 16.04
C ALA A 155 14.98 12.65 15.84
N ALA A 156 14.69 12.17 14.62
CA ALA A 156 13.45 11.46 14.31
C ALA A 156 13.25 10.23 15.20
N ALA A 157 14.28 9.40 15.35
CA ALA A 157 14.21 8.22 16.20
C ALA A 157 13.94 8.59 17.67
N ALA A 158 14.64 9.59 18.20
CA ALA A 158 14.46 10.03 19.57
C ALA A 158 13.06 10.59 19.86
N GLU A 159 12.51 11.39 18.93
CA GLU A 159 11.17 11.94 19.10
C GLU A 159 10.10 10.85 18.99
N LEU A 160 10.18 9.99 17.96
CA LEU A 160 9.22 8.89 17.78
C LEU A 160 9.26 7.87 18.93
N ASP A 161 10.42 7.68 19.57
CA ASP A 161 10.54 6.84 20.77
C ASP A 161 9.77 7.38 21.96
N GLY A 162 9.73 8.72 22.10
CA GLY A 162 9.13 9.44 23.22
C GLY A 162 7.63 9.75 23.10
N LEU A 163 7.00 9.42 21.98
CA LEU A 163 5.56 9.64 21.76
C LEU A 163 4.70 8.76 22.66
N GLN A 164 3.49 9.23 22.98
CA GLN A 164 2.56 8.49 23.84
C GLN A 164 2.06 7.18 23.21
N ASP A 165 1.79 7.17 21.89
CA ASP A 165 1.43 5.97 21.14
C ASP A 165 2.08 6.01 19.76
N PHE A 166 3.22 5.32 19.61
CA PHE A 166 3.88 5.10 18.34
C PHE A 166 4.03 3.60 18.06
N ARG A 167 3.41 3.15 16.96
CA ARG A 167 3.32 1.73 16.55
C ARG A 167 4.23 1.37 15.39
N GLY A 168 5.31 2.12 15.19
CA GLY A 168 6.38 1.75 14.27
C GLY A 168 7.33 0.69 14.85
N PRO A 169 8.26 0.16 14.03
CA PRO A 169 9.17 -0.89 14.46
C PRO A 169 10.15 -0.42 15.53
N ARG A 170 10.46 -1.32 16.46
CA ARG A 170 11.37 -1.09 17.58
C ARG A 170 12.42 -2.20 17.63
N GLU A 171 13.64 -1.83 17.99
CA GLU A 171 14.70 -2.77 18.32
C GLU A 171 14.71 -2.93 19.85
N GLY A 172 14.30 -4.11 20.31
CA GLY A 172 13.92 -4.28 21.72
C GLY A 172 12.72 -3.40 22.05
N GLN A 173 12.94 -2.34 22.84
CA GLN A 173 11.90 -1.37 23.20
C GLN A 173 12.12 0.02 22.60
N ALA A 174 13.23 0.25 21.89
CA ALA A 174 13.60 1.57 21.39
C ALA A 174 13.32 1.73 19.90
N VAL A 175 12.87 2.92 19.50
CA VAL A 175 12.98 3.36 18.10
C VAL A 175 14.42 3.79 17.84
N THR A 176 15.02 3.27 16.78
CA THR A 176 16.40 3.59 16.39
C THR A 176 16.43 4.09 14.94
N PRO A 177 17.48 4.78 14.50
CA PRO A 177 17.63 5.14 13.09
C PRO A 177 17.54 3.92 12.14
N GLY A 178 17.94 2.73 12.60
CA GLY A 178 17.84 1.48 11.85
C GLY A 178 16.40 0.97 11.70
N THR A 179 15.51 1.28 12.63
CA THR A 179 14.08 0.88 12.59
C THR A 179 13.16 1.92 11.95
N LEU A 180 13.66 3.14 11.73
CA LEU A 180 12.87 4.22 11.16
C LEU A 180 12.20 3.83 9.85
N PHE A 181 10.88 4.08 9.81
CA PHE A 181 10.05 3.99 8.63
C PHE A 181 9.94 2.59 8.01
N ARG A 182 10.49 1.55 8.65
CA ARG A 182 10.36 0.16 8.16
C ARG A 182 8.94 -0.38 8.36
N GLY A 183 8.64 -1.47 7.65
CA GLY A 183 7.45 -2.29 7.87
C GLY A 183 7.53 -3.10 9.16
N PHE A 184 6.46 -3.85 9.48
CA PHE A 184 6.32 -4.54 10.77
C PHE A 184 6.69 -6.02 10.74
N THR A 185 7.00 -6.59 9.57
CA THR A 185 7.36 -8.01 9.46
C THR A 185 8.79 -8.25 9.91
N ALA A 186 9.13 -9.51 10.20
CA ALA A 186 10.51 -9.88 10.50
C ALA A 186 11.46 -9.59 9.31
N GLY A 187 11.00 -9.79 8.07
CA GLY A 187 11.77 -9.52 6.86
C GLY A 187 12.11 -8.04 6.66
N ASP A 188 11.23 -7.15 7.11
CA ASP A 188 11.44 -5.70 7.03
C ASP A 188 12.68 -5.25 7.80
N GLY A 189 13.02 -5.92 8.90
CA GLY A 189 14.15 -5.57 9.78
C GLY A 189 15.52 -6.07 9.34
N VAL A 190 15.61 -6.91 8.31
CA VAL A 190 16.87 -7.59 7.93
C VAL A 190 17.55 -6.89 6.76
N GLY A 191 18.83 -6.54 6.88
CA GLY A 191 19.62 -6.02 5.76
C GLY A 191 19.22 -4.60 5.30
N PRO A 192 19.44 -4.25 4.02
CA PRO A 192 19.15 -2.92 3.49
C PRO A 192 17.67 -2.56 3.64
N TRP A 193 17.37 -1.25 3.70
CA TRP A 193 16.01 -0.75 3.88
C TRP A 193 15.08 -1.14 2.71
N LEU A 194 15.61 -1.13 1.48
CA LEU A 194 14.87 -1.51 0.29
C LEU A 194 15.07 -2.99 -0.06
N SER A 195 14.00 -3.58 -0.60
CA SER A 195 14.00 -4.90 -1.20
C SER A 195 14.92 -4.97 -2.41
N GLN A 196 15.64 -6.08 -2.54
CA GLN A 196 16.46 -6.42 -3.71
C GLN A 196 15.65 -6.36 -5.01
N PHE A 197 14.35 -6.66 -4.97
CA PHE A 197 13.48 -6.64 -6.14
C PHE A 197 13.22 -5.23 -6.70
N LEU A 198 13.63 -4.16 -6.00
CA LEU A 198 13.60 -2.77 -6.48
C LEU A 198 14.92 -2.32 -7.12
N TRP A 199 15.96 -3.15 -7.09
CA TRP A 199 17.29 -2.84 -7.63
C TRP A 199 17.74 -3.79 -8.72
N LEU A 200 17.52 -5.09 -8.53
CA LEU A 200 17.96 -6.12 -9.47
C LEU A 200 17.38 -5.87 -10.86
N ASP A 201 18.20 -6.09 -11.89
CA ASP A 201 17.75 -6.03 -13.28
C ASP A 201 16.62 -7.05 -13.51
N VAL A 202 15.56 -6.63 -14.20
CA VAL A 202 14.37 -7.45 -14.44
C VAL A 202 14.47 -8.12 -15.81
N PRO A 203 14.53 -9.46 -15.87
CA PRO A 203 14.46 -10.18 -17.14
C PRO A 203 13.05 -10.09 -17.74
N TRP A 204 12.94 -9.76 -19.02
CA TRP A 204 11.66 -9.59 -19.70
C TRP A 204 11.64 -10.38 -21.02
N GLY A 205 11.60 -11.70 -20.89
CA GLY A 205 11.82 -12.59 -22.03
C GLY A 205 13.22 -12.37 -22.63
N ALA A 206 13.29 -11.97 -23.90
CA ALA A 206 14.55 -11.65 -24.57
C ALA A 206 15.08 -10.23 -24.28
N GLN A 207 14.36 -9.45 -23.48
CA GLN A 207 14.72 -8.09 -23.08
C GLN A 207 15.16 -8.05 -21.61
N ARG A 208 15.68 -6.89 -21.18
CA ARG A 208 16.05 -6.61 -19.79
C ARG A 208 15.68 -5.17 -19.45
N LEU A 209 15.09 -4.99 -18.27
CA LEU A 209 14.79 -3.68 -17.71
C LEU A 209 15.77 -3.39 -16.56
N VAL A 210 16.49 -2.28 -16.67
CA VAL A 210 17.41 -1.79 -15.62
C VAL A 210 16.64 -0.80 -14.74
N GLN A 211 16.60 -1.02 -13.43
CA GLN A 211 15.74 -0.28 -12.49
C GLN A 211 16.33 1.08 -12.05
N ARG A 212 16.79 1.89 -13.02
CA ARG A 212 17.13 3.30 -12.80
C ARG A 212 15.93 4.15 -13.13
N ASN A 213 15.35 4.77 -12.11
CA ASN A 213 14.09 5.50 -12.18
C ASN A 213 14.33 6.99 -12.32
N GLN A 214 13.42 7.68 -13.00
CA GLN A 214 13.30 9.12 -12.86
C GLN A 214 12.86 9.43 -11.42
N THR A 215 13.54 10.35 -10.75
CA THR A 215 13.21 10.78 -9.38
C THR A 215 12.84 12.28 -9.36
N GLY A 216 12.21 12.73 -8.26
CA GLY A 216 11.99 14.15 -8.02
C GLY A 216 13.30 14.89 -7.71
N LEU A 217 13.35 16.19 -7.99
CA LEU A 217 14.49 17.03 -7.67
C LEU A 217 14.65 17.13 -6.13
N PRO A 218 15.87 16.95 -5.58
CA PRO A 218 16.08 17.06 -4.14
C PRO A 218 15.72 18.43 -3.58
N GLY A 219 15.16 18.46 -2.36
CA GLY A 219 14.75 19.68 -1.68
C GLY A 219 13.50 20.38 -2.23
N VAL A 220 12.80 19.77 -3.20
CA VAL A 220 11.55 20.32 -3.76
C VAL A 220 10.35 19.55 -3.24
N ASP A 221 9.58 20.21 -2.38
CA ASP A 221 8.28 19.72 -1.90
C ASP A 221 7.17 20.69 -2.28
N TYR A 222 5.93 20.21 -2.27
CA TYR A 222 4.74 20.93 -2.75
C TYR A 222 3.71 21.09 -1.64
N LEU A 223 2.71 21.96 -1.89
CA LEU A 223 1.59 22.23 -0.99
C LEU A 223 2.02 22.77 0.38
N THR A 224 3.13 23.51 0.40
CA THR A 224 3.68 24.17 1.59
C THR A 224 3.09 25.56 1.82
N ASP A 225 2.41 26.12 0.82
CA ASP A 225 1.60 27.34 0.91
C ASP A 225 0.11 27.01 1.11
N PHE A 226 -0.57 27.74 1.98
CA PHE A 226 -1.98 27.47 2.31
C PHE A 226 -2.93 27.72 1.14
N GLY A 227 -2.67 28.75 0.32
CA GLY A 227 -3.50 29.04 -0.85
C GLY A 227 -3.37 27.95 -1.92
N GLU A 228 -2.15 27.48 -2.18
CA GLU A 228 -1.91 26.34 -3.07
C GLU A 228 -2.51 25.05 -2.54
N TRP A 229 -2.31 24.75 -1.25
CA TRP A 229 -2.92 23.60 -0.57
C TRP A 229 -4.44 23.62 -0.71
N LEU A 230 -5.09 24.75 -0.42
CA LEU A 230 -6.54 24.89 -0.50
C LEU A 230 -7.04 24.75 -1.94
N ALA A 231 -6.31 25.27 -2.93
CA ALA A 231 -6.64 25.08 -4.34
C ALA A 231 -6.64 23.59 -4.70
N VAL A 232 -5.68 22.81 -4.21
CA VAL A 232 -5.62 21.36 -4.42
C VAL A 232 -6.70 20.61 -3.64
N GLN A 233 -7.03 21.03 -2.41
CA GLN A 233 -8.19 20.48 -1.69
C GLN A 233 -9.50 20.71 -2.46
N ASN A 234 -9.63 21.85 -3.14
CA ASN A 234 -10.73 22.18 -4.04
C ASN A 234 -10.61 21.56 -5.45
N GLY A 235 -9.67 20.64 -5.68
CA GLY A 235 -9.57 19.88 -6.93
C GLY A 235 -8.85 20.61 -8.07
N ALA A 236 -7.93 21.53 -7.78
CA ALA A 236 -7.03 22.08 -8.79
C ALA A 236 -6.14 20.97 -9.40
N ASN A 237 -5.98 20.99 -10.73
CA ASN A 237 -5.17 20.01 -11.43
C ASN A 237 -3.68 20.39 -11.41
N ARG A 238 -2.87 19.58 -10.71
CA ARG A 238 -1.41 19.72 -10.64
C ARG A 238 -0.65 18.48 -11.14
N PHE A 239 -1.34 17.48 -11.69
CA PHE A 239 -0.70 16.24 -12.17
C PHE A 239 0.37 16.53 -13.23
N GLY A 240 1.53 15.86 -13.11
CA GLY A 240 2.61 15.96 -14.10
C GLY A 240 3.44 17.24 -14.01
N GLN A 241 3.32 17.99 -12.90
CA GLN A 241 4.06 19.24 -12.67
C GLN A 241 5.27 19.03 -11.75
N GLU A 242 5.79 17.80 -11.66
CA GLU A 242 6.95 17.50 -10.82
C GLU A 242 8.22 18.14 -11.40
N ALA A 243 9.03 18.75 -10.54
CA ALA A 243 10.44 19.00 -10.80
C ALA A 243 11.21 17.68 -10.71
N LEU A 244 11.88 17.29 -11.79
CA LEU A 244 12.50 15.97 -11.95
C LEU A 244 14.02 16.09 -11.99
N ASP A 245 14.71 15.14 -11.35
CA ASP A 245 16.16 14.97 -11.49
C ASP A 245 16.47 14.55 -12.94
N PRO A 246 17.37 15.25 -13.65
CA PRO A 246 17.75 14.86 -15.02
C PRO A 246 18.50 13.53 -15.10
N VAL A 247 19.03 13.02 -13.98
CA VAL A 247 19.77 11.76 -13.91
C VAL A 247 18.85 10.67 -13.34
N PRO A 248 18.54 9.60 -14.12
CA PRO A 248 17.87 8.42 -13.59
C PRO A 248 18.73 7.71 -12.54
N ARG A 249 18.14 7.33 -11.41
CA ARG A 249 18.82 6.71 -10.26
C ARG A 249 18.11 5.45 -9.79
N TYR A 250 18.87 4.51 -9.25
CA TYR A 250 18.31 3.48 -8.37
C TYR A 250 17.67 4.15 -7.16
N VAL A 251 16.56 3.59 -6.68
CA VAL A 251 15.89 4.11 -5.48
C VAL A 251 16.85 3.99 -4.30
N ARG A 252 17.08 5.08 -3.57
CA ARG A 252 18.02 5.11 -2.43
C ARG A 252 17.53 5.93 -1.23
N ASP A 253 16.42 6.64 -1.39
CA ASP A 253 15.83 7.55 -0.41
C ASP A 253 14.30 7.55 -0.58
N LEU A 254 13.61 8.24 0.34
CA LEU A 254 12.15 8.34 0.33
C LEU A 254 11.63 9.14 -0.88
N ARG A 255 12.34 10.15 -1.39
CA ARG A 255 11.93 10.92 -2.58
C ARG A 255 11.89 10.07 -3.84
N GLY A 256 12.94 9.27 -4.07
CA GLY A 256 13.00 8.31 -5.16
C GLY A 256 11.92 7.23 -5.05
N LEU A 257 11.66 6.75 -3.84
CA LEU A 257 10.63 5.74 -3.61
C LEU A 257 9.23 6.33 -3.79
N ALA A 258 8.97 7.53 -3.28
CA ALA A 258 7.74 8.28 -3.48
C ALA A 258 7.45 8.46 -4.97
N ARG A 259 8.46 8.85 -5.76
CA ARG A 259 8.30 8.98 -7.22
C ARG A 259 8.00 7.63 -7.89
N TYR A 260 8.68 6.56 -7.48
CA TYR A 260 8.39 5.22 -8.01
C TYR A 260 6.91 4.87 -7.84
N VAL A 261 6.39 5.03 -6.62
CA VAL A 261 4.99 4.69 -6.30
C VAL A 261 3.97 5.74 -6.75
N GLN A 262 4.42 6.88 -7.29
CA GLN A 262 3.51 7.91 -7.84
C GLN A 262 2.90 7.43 -9.16
N ILE A 263 3.68 6.72 -9.97
CA ILE A 263 3.38 6.41 -11.37
C ILE A 263 3.52 4.93 -11.71
N ASP A 264 3.77 4.06 -10.73
CA ASP A 264 3.89 2.63 -10.95
C ASP A 264 2.60 2.05 -11.51
N ALA A 265 2.73 1.06 -12.39
CA ALA A 265 1.59 0.26 -12.84
C ALA A 265 1.22 -0.75 -11.75
N LEU A 266 0.65 -0.29 -10.64
CA LEU A 266 0.10 -1.00 -9.46
C LEU A 266 0.70 -2.37 -9.06
N TYR A 267 0.61 -3.41 -9.90
CA TYR A 267 1.26 -4.71 -9.68
C TYR A 267 2.72 -4.79 -10.18
N GLN A 268 3.28 -3.69 -10.72
CA GLN A 268 4.59 -3.62 -11.37
C GLN A 268 5.72 -4.21 -10.53
N ALA A 269 5.83 -3.80 -9.26
CA ALA A 269 6.91 -4.22 -8.39
C ALA A 269 6.93 -5.75 -8.15
N TYR A 270 5.74 -6.34 -8.00
CA TYR A 270 5.60 -7.78 -7.74
C TYR A 270 5.75 -8.60 -9.03
N LEU A 271 5.39 -8.04 -10.18
CA LEU A 271 5.73 -8.60 -11.48
C LEU A 271 7.24 -8.65 -11.70
N HIS A 272 7.94 -7.57 -11.35
CA HIS A 272 9.41 -7.53 -11.40
C HIS A 272 10.01 -8.62 -10.52
N ALA A 273 9.56 -8.73 -9.26
CA ALA A 273 9.99 -9.77 -8.35
C ALA A 273 9.74 -11.18 -8.91
N CYS A 274 8.54 -11.45 -9.43
CA CYS A 274 8.19 -12.74 -10.03
C CYS A 274 9.14 -13.11 -11.19
N LEU A 275 9.41 -12.16 -12.10
CA LEU A 275 10.31 -12.39 -13.23
C LEU A 275 11.77 -12.62 -12.79
N ILE A 276 12.24 -11.88 -11.78
CA ILE A 276 13.57 -12.07 -11.20
C ILE A 276 13.69 -13.47 -10.57
N LEU A 277 12.71 -13.86 -9.74
CA LEU A 277 12.68 -15.16 -9.08
C LEU A 277 12.69 -16.32 -10.09
N LEU A 278 11.84 -16.24 -11.12
CA LEU A 278 11.78 -17.22 -12.19
C LEU A 278 13.09 -17.34 -12.96
N ALA A 279 13.69 -16.20 -13.33
CA ALA A 279 14.92 -16.20 -14.12
C ALA A 279 16.15 -16.69 -13.34
N ARG A 280 16.15 -16.48 -12.02
CA ARG A 280 17.18 -16.99 -11.10
C ARG A 280 16.98 -18.47 -10.75
N GLY A 281 15.89 -19.10 -11.20
CA GLY A 281 15.61 -20.49 -10.91
C GLY A 281 15.37 -20.76 -9.42
N VAL A 282 14.83 -19.77 -8.70
CA VAL A 282 14.45 -19.95 -7.30
C VAL A 282 13.47 -21.12 -7.21
N PRO A 283 13.68 -22.08 -6.28
CA PRO A 283 12.78 -23.21 -6.12
C PRO A 283 11.34 -22.75 -5.85
N PHE A 284 10.40 -23.51 -6.38
CA PHE A 284 9.00 -23.36 -5.99
C PHE A 284 8.74 -24.01 -4.64
N ASP A 285 7.58 -23.71 -4.04
CA ASP A 285 7.16 -24.34 -2.78
C ASP A 285 7.25 -25.90 -2.89
N PRO A 286 7.83 -26.59 -1.88
CA PRO A 286 8.02 -28.04 -1.92
C PRO A 286 6.73 -28.87 -2.03
N GLY A 287 5.59 -28.33 -1.56
CA GLY A 287 4.28 -28.93 -1.68
C GLY A 287 3.54 -28.57 -2.99
N MET A 288 4.21 -27.87 -3.91
CA MET A 288 3.66 -27.59 -5.22
C MET A 288 3.58 -28.87 -6.07
N PRO A 289 2.44 -29.12 -6.76
CA PRO A 289 2.33 -30.24 -7.68
C PRO A 289 3.37 -30.21 -8.78
N LEU A 290 3.72 -31.41 -9.27
CA LEU A 290 4.73 -31.65 -10.29
C LEU A 290 6.18 -31.35 -9.85
N ALA A 291 6.40 -30.80 -8.65
CA ALA A 291 7.72 -30.78 -8.03
C ALA A 291 8.25 -32.22 -7.91
N GLY A 292 9.40 -32.50 -8.50
CA GLY A 292 10.00 -33.84 -8.52
C GLY A 292 9.32 -34.87 -9.42
N SER A 293 8.35 -34.48 -10.26
CA SER A 293 7.76 -35.39 -11.24
C SER A 293 8.81 -35.87 -12.26
N ALA A 294 8.90 -37.19 -12.46
CA ALA A 294 9.85 -37.78 -13.40
C ALA A 294 9.46 -37.60 -14.89
N THR A 295 8.20 -37.23 -15.18
CA THR A 295 7.64 -37.26 -16.55
C THR A 295 6.82 -36.02 -16.92
N GLN A 296 6.62 -35.09 -15.99
CA GLN A 296 5.79 -33.91 -16.19
C GLN A 296 6.53 -32.66 -15.72
N ALA A 297 6.22 -31.52 -16.34
CA ALA A 297 6.71 -30.21 -15.95
C ALA A 297 5.54 -29.22 -15.95
N GLY A 298 5.60 -28.25 -15.03
CA GLY A 298 4.62 -27.18 -14.96
C GLY A 298 4.78 -26.16 -16.08
N PHE A 299 3.67 -25.62 -16.57
CA PHE A 299 3.64 -24.50 -17.51
C PHE A 299 2.28 -23.80 -17.45
N ALA A 300 1.25 -24.40 -18.06
CA ALA A 300 -0.11 -23.88 -18.03
C ALA A 300 -0.70 -23.90 -16.61
N GLU A 301 -0.37 -24.96 -15.87
CA GLU A 301 -0.58 -25.07 -14.42
C GLU A 301 0.78 -25.38 -13.79
N TRP A 302 0.94 -25.02 -12.51
CA TRP A 302 2.14 -25.29 -11.70
C TRP A 302 3.48 -24.83 -12.31
N GLY A 303 3.47 -23.83 -13.20
CA GLY A 303 4.66 -23.27 -13.82
C GLY A 303 4.58 -21.77 -14.08
N PRO A 304 5.58 -21.19 -14.79
CA PRO A 304 5.75 -19.74 -14.89
C PRO A 304 4.52 -18.96 -15.43
N PRO A 305 3.83 -19.40 -16.51
CA PRO A 305 2.60 -18.73 -16.95
C PRO A 305 1.49 -18.66 -15.89
N HIS A 306 1.38 -19.68 -15.04
CA HIS A 306 0.33 -19.73 -14.03
C HIS A 306 0.54 -18.65 -12.96
N VAL A 307 1.73 -18.57 -12.36
CA VAL A 307 2.01 -17.54 -11.33
C VAL A 307 1.95 -16.12 -11.89
N LEU A 308 2.38 -15.91 -13.15
CA LEU A 308 2.32 -14.59 -13.79
C LEU A 308 0.87 -14.12 -13.99
N SER A 309 -0.07 -15.03 -14.31
CA SER A 309 -1.50 -14.71 -14.36
C SER A 309 -2.06 -14.49 -12.96
N LEU A 310 -1.83 -15.44 -12.07
CA LEU A 310 -2.43 -15.46 -10.74
C LEU A 310 -2.02 -14.24 -9.91
N MET A 311 -0.74 -13.88 -9.93
CA MET A 311 -0.23 -12.72 -9.20
C MET A 311 -0.81 -11.40 -9.72
N THR A 312 -1.10 -11.29 -11.02
CA THR A 312 -1.66 -10.05 -11.59
C THR A 312 -3.18 -9.97 -11.43
N GLU A 313 -3.91 -11.08 -11.49
CA GLU A 313 -5.38 -11.08 -11.47
C GLU A 313 -5.98 -10.76 -10.09
N VAL A 314 -5.24 -10.97 -9.00
CA VAL A 314 -5.69 -10.64 -7.64
C VAL A 314 -5.82 -9.13 -7.40
N ALA A 315 -5.07 -8.31 -8.15
CA ALA A 315 -5.00 -6.87 -7.95
C ALA A 315 -6.38 -6.19 -7.99
N THR A 316 -7.23 -6.50 -8.97
CA THR A 316 -8.54 -5.85 -9.10
C THR A 316 -9.54 -6.30 -8.04
N ARG A 317 -9.40 -7.50 -7.48
CA ARG A 317 -10.25 -8.01 -6.38
C ARG A 317 -9.87 -7.34 -5.08
N ALA A 318 -8.56 -7.22 -4.83
CA ALA A 318 -8.00 -6.44 -3.73
C ALA A 318 -8.45 -4.96 -3.79
N LEU A 319 -8.41 -4.34 -4.99
CA LEU A 319 -8.90 -2.98 -5.18
C LEU A 319 -10.39 -2.83 -4.85
N LYS A 320 -11.26 -3.74 -5.30
CA LYS A 320 -12.69 -3.65 -4.97
C LYS A 320 -12.93 -3.70 -3.47
N ALA A 321 -12.25 -4.62 -2.76
CA ALA A 321 -12.32 -4.73 -1.31
C ALA A 321 -11.90 -3.43 -0.61
N VAL A 322 -10.73 -2.88 -0.93
CA VAL A 322 -10.27 -1.64 -0.28
C VAL A 322 -11.03 -0.40 -0.73
N TRP A 323 -11.60 -0.37 -1.95
CA TRP A 323 -12.51 0.72 -2.36
C TRP A 323 -13.81 0.73 -1.55
N TYR A 324 -14.32 -0.45 -1.17
CA TYR A 324 -15.44 -0.53 -0.25
C TYR A 324 -15.07 0.08 1.11
N GLN A 325 -13.93 -0.32 1.68
CA GLN A 325 -13.43 0.22 2.94
C GLN A 325 -13.22 1.75 2.90
N LYS A 326 -12.65 2.26 1.79
CA LYS A 326 -12.41 3.69 1.59
C LYS A 326 -13.70 4.51 1.57
N TRP A 327 -14.63 4.17 0.67
CA TRP A 327 -15.78 5.02 0.36
C TRP A 327 -16.99 4.74 1.25
N PHE A 328 -17.28 3.46 1.52
CA PHE A 328 -18.53 3.07 2.18
C PHE A 328 -18.38 2.91 3.69
N VAL A 329 -17.16 2.64 4.18
CA VAL A 329 -16.93 2.42 5.61
C VAL A 329 -16.24 3.63 6.27
N HIS A 330 -14.97 3.88 5.95
CA HIS A 330 -14.12 4.68 6.82
C HIS A 330 -14.01 6.15 6.44
N ARG A 331 -13.98 6.47 5.13
CA ARG A 331 -13.84 7.85 4.61
C ARG A 331 -12.79 8.69 5.34
N ARG A 332 -11.70 8.07 5.80
CA ARG A 332 -10.65 8.72 6.60
C ARG A 332 -9.97 9.82 5.78
N LEU A 333 -9.83 11.00 6.37
CA LEU A 333 -9.03 12.10 5.82
C LEU A 333 -7.59 11.67 5.50
N ARG A 334 -7.00 12.34 4.52
CA ARG A 334 -5.62 12.17 4.10
C ARG A 334 -4.65 12.94 5.00
N PRO A 335 -3.36 12.57 5.05
CA PRO A 335 -2.40 13.31 5.85
C PRO A 335 -2.30 14.80 5.51
N GLU A 336 -2.46 15.17 4.24
CA GLU A 336 -2.48 16.58 3.83
C GLU A 336 -3.69 17.35 4.38
N GLU A 337 -4.86 16.71 4.54
CA GLU A 337 -6.05 17.32 5.14
C GLU A 337 -5.84 17.51 6.65
N PHE A 338 -5.21 16.53 7.31
CA PHE A 338 -4.82 16.62 8.72
C PHE A 338 -3.74 17.70 8.94
N GLY A 339 -2.75 17.80 8.06
CA GLY A 339 -1.76 18.89 8.07
C GLY A 339 -2.42 20.28 7.97
N GLY A 340 -3.51 20.37 7.20
CA GLY A 340 -4.38 21.57 7.18
C GLY A 340 -5.02 21.87 8.54
N LEU A 341 -5.48 20.86 9.28
CA LEU A 341 -6.00 21.03 10.66
C LEU A 341 -4.91 21.54 11.61
N VAL A 342 -3.72 20.91 11.57
CA VAL A 342 -2.56 21.32 12.37
C VAL A 342 -2.20 22.78 12.08
N HIS A 343 -2.13 23.14 10.79
CA HIS A 343 -1.80 24.50 10.37
C HIS A 343 -2.78 25.54 10.91
N ARG A 344 -4.09 25.28 10.79
CA ARG A 344 -5.10 26.21 11.30
C ARG A 344 -5.09 26.33 12.81
N HIS A 345 -4.85 25.23 13.52
CA HIS A 345 -4.73 25.23 14.97
C HIS A 345 -3.53 26.09 15.40
N LYS A 346 -2.34 25.83 14.83
CA LYS A 346 -1.09 26.52 15.22
C LYS A 346 -1.07 28.00 14.84
N THR A 347 -1.76 28.39 13.78
CA THR A 347 -1.88 29.80 13.35
C THR A 347 -3.02 30.55 14.05
N GLY A 348 -3.85 29.87 14.84
CA GLY A 348 -5.01 30.45 15.51
C GLY A 348 -6.19 30.75 14.59
N ALA A 349 -6.17 30.26 13.34
CA ALA A 349 -7.25 30.43 12.37
C ALA A 349 -8.50 29.62 12.74
N ALA A 350 -8.34 28.41 13.27
CA ALA A 350 -9.42 27.59 13.81
C ALA A 350 -8.88 26.53 14.78
N SER A 351 -9.62 26.22 15.83
CA SER A 351 -9.28 25.13 16.75
C SER A 351 -9.74 23.78 16.21
N ALA A 352 -8.92 22.75 16.42
CA ALA A 352 -9.22 21.36 16.11
C ALA A 352 -8.82 20.49 17.31
N PRO A 353 -9.55 19.40 17.61
CA PRO A 353 -9.30 18.55 18.77
C PRO A 353 -8.12 17.62 18.49
N LEU A 354 -6.91 18.17 18.34
CA LEU A 354 -5.70 17.40 18.01
C LEU A 354 -4.92 17.10 19.30
N HIS A 355 -4.28 15.94 19.35
CA HIS A 355 -3.45 15.55 20.48
C HIS A 355 -2.19 16.43 20.59
N ALA A 356 -1.67 16.65 21.81
CA ALA A 356 -0.52 17.51 22.06
C ALA A 356 0.74 17.05 21.32
N ASP A 357 0.98 15.73 21.25
CA ASP A 357 2.13 15.13 20.55
C ASP A 357 2.39 15.68 19.15
N VAL A 358 1.34 15.96 18.35
CA VAL A 358 1.54 16.53 17.00
C VAL A 358 1.63 18.07 17.02
N LEU A 359 1.09 18.73 18.04
CA LEU A 359 1.11 20.20 18.15
C LEU A 359 2.42 20.73 18.74
N GLU A 360 3.14 19.88 19.48
CA GLU A 360 4.33 20.22 20.27
C GLU A 360 5.59 19.46 19.81
N CYS A 361 5.55 18.74 18.70
CA CYS A 361 6.72 18.02 18.18
C CYS A 361 7.75 18.94 17.52
N ALA A 362 9.02 18.58 17.67
CA ALA A 362 10.17 19.19 17.02
C ALA A 362 10.09 19.07 15.49
N ALA A 363 9.56 17.97 14.95
CA ALA A 363 9.36 17.84 13.51
C ALA A 363 8.54 19.00 12.94
N LEU A 364 7.49 19.41 13.65
CA LEU A 364 6.61 20.50 13.21
C LEU A 364 7.30 21.87 13.27
N GLU A 365 8.18 22.08 14.25
CA GLU A 365 9.00 23.28 14.36
C GLU A 365 9.99 23.39 13.18
N GLU A 366 10.66 22.29 12.82
CA GLU A 366 11.57 22.21 11.67
C GLU A 366 10.84 22.49 10.35
N ILE A 367 9.64 21.92 10.19
CA ILE A 367 8.79 22.17 9.01
C ILE A 367 8.44 23.65 8.89
N PHE A 368 8.05 24.29 10.00
CA PHE A 368 7.77 25.72 10.02
C PHE A 368 9.02 26.55 9.70
N ALA A 369 10.19 26.17 10.23
CA ALA A 369 11.45 26.85 9.96
C ALA A 369 11.83 26.79 8.47
N LEU A 370 11.56 25.67 7.79
CA LEU A 370 11.87 25.46 6.37
C LEU A 370 10.87 26.15 5.43
N HIS A 371 9.58 26.09 5.75
CA HIS A 371 8.51 26.45 4.80
C HIS A 371 7.69 27.67 5.21
N GLY A 372 7.82 28.16 6.44
CA GLY A 372 6.99 29.24 6.98
C GLY A 372 5.52 28.83 7.23
N SER A 373 5.22 27.53 7.19
CA SER A 373 3.90 26.97 7.43
C SER A 373 4.00 25.65 8.17
N TYR A 374 2.91 25.29 8.86
CA TYR A 374 2.76 24.01 9.56
C TYR A 374 2.03 22.95 8.72
N LEU A 375 1.96 23.14 7.39
CA LEU A 375 1.37 22.14 6.50
C LEU A 375 2.34 20.97 6.37
N LEU A 376 1.83 19.76 6.09
CA LEU A 376 2.66 18.66 5.64
C LEU A 376 3.21 18.99 4.25
N PRO A 377 4.52 19.06 4.02
CA PRO A 377 5.06 19.19 2.67
C PRO A 377 4.81 17.87 1.92
N LEU A 378 4.35 17.91 0.68
CA LEU A 378 4.03 16.73 -0.12
C LEU A 378 5.13 16.49 -1.16
N ALA A 379 5.42 15.22 -1.47
CA ALA A 379 6.32 14.90 -2.58
C ALA A 379 5.66 15.10 -3.97
N PHE A 380 4.33 15.17 -4.01
CA PHE A 380 3.53 15.25 -5.23
C PHE A 380 2.88 16.63 -5.37
N PRO A 381 2.98 17.31 -6.54
CA PRO A 381 2.31 18.59 -6.78
C PRO A 381 0.79 18.52 -6.62
N GLU A 382 0.18 17.39 -6.96
CA GLU A 382 -1.25 17.12 -6.82
C GLU A 382 -1.66 16.66 -5.42
N GLY A 383 -0.70 16.41 -4.53
CA GLY A 383 -0.92 15.75 -3.24
C GLY A 383 -1.46 14.33 -3.41
N CYS A 384 -2.42 13.96 -2.57
CA CYS A 384 -3.02 12.63 -2.58
C CYS A 384 -3.99 12.42 -3.76
N PRO A 385 -4.18 11.17 -4.21
CA PRO A 385 -5.26 10.82 -5.14
C PRO A 385 -6.64 11.17 -4.58
N THR A 386 -7.60 11.43 -5.47
CA THR A 386 -8.97 11.83 -5.12
C THR A 386 -9.85 10.67 -4.66
N HIS A 387 -9.41 10.00 -3.61
CA HIS A 387 -10.17 8.99 -2.85
C HIS A 387 -9.67 8.95 -1.40
N PRO A 388 -10.52 8.49 -0.45
CA PRO A 388 -10.18 8.43 0.98
C PRO A 388 -8.87 7.71 1.29
N SER A 389 -8.31 7.98 2.46
CA SER A 389 -7.00 7.45 2.86
C SER A 389 -7.08 5.96 3.19
N TYR A 390 -7.99 5.55 4.06
CA TYR A 390 -7.95 4.23 4.70
C TYR A 390 -8.90 3.20 4.06
N GLY A 391 -8.45 2.01 3.69
CA GLY A 391 -7.06 1.51 3.62
C GLY A 391 -6.30 1.96 2.35
N SER A 392 -5.02 1.65 2.16
CA SER A 392 -4.23 2.01 0.96
C SER A 392 -4.38 1.01 -0.21
N GLY A 393 -4.69 1.52 -1.40
CA GLY A 393 -4.83 0.69 -2.62
C GLY A 393 -3.53 -0.02 -3.02
N HIS A 394 -2.41 0.72 -2.99
CA HIS A 394 -1.07 0.17 -3.20
C HIS A 394 -0.75 -0.95 -2.21
N ALA A 395 -1.01 -0.74 -0.92
CA ALA A 395 -0.72 -1.72 0.12
C ALA A 395 -1.63 -2.96 0.03
N THR A 396 -2.91 -2.82 -0.31
CA THR A 396 -3.79 -3.99 -0.50
C THR A 396 -3.36 -4.83 -1.69
N VAL A 397 -2.95 -4.21 -2.80
CA VAL A 397 -2.39 -4.98 -3.92
C VAL A 397 -1.03 -5.57 -3.57
N ALA A 398 -0.20 -4.85 -2.82
CA ALA A 398 1.06 -5.37 -2.30
C ALA A 398 0.85 -6.67 -1.52
N GLY A 399 -0.02 -6.63 -0.52
CA GLY A 399 -0.34 -7.81 0.29
C GLY A 399 -0.87 -8.96 -0.56
N ALA A 400 -1.81 -8.69 -1.47
CA ALA A 400 -2.37 -9.74 -2.32
C ALA A 400 -1.31 -10.37 -3.25
N CYS A 401 -0.53 -9.55 -3.96
CA CYS A 401 0.45 -10.04 -4.93
C CYS A 401 1.61 -10.78 -4.25
N THR A 402 2.14 -10.27 -3.13
CA THR A 402 3.24 -10.97 -2.45
C THR A 402 2.77 -12.21 -1.70
N THR A 403 1.52 -12.28 -1.21
CA THR A 403 0.93 -13.54 -0.73
C THR A 403 0.90 -14.60 -1.83
N ILE A 404 0.53 -14.26 -3.07
CA ILE A 404 0.60 -15.21 -4.20
C ILE A 404 2.04 -15.67 -4.43
N LEU A 405 3.02 -14.76 -4.38
CA LEU A 405 4.43 -15.12 -4.59
C LEU A 405 4.97 -15.98 -3.43
N LYS A 406 4.63 -15.68 -2.18
CA LYS A 406 5.02 -16.48 -1.01
C LYS A 406 4.39 -17.87 -1.03
N ALA A 407 3.16 -18.02 -1.52
CA ALA A 407 2.53 -19.33 -1.71
C ALA A 407 3.16 -20.15 -2.85
N TRP A 408 3.90 -19.50 -3.76
CA TRP A 408 4.38 -20.12 -5.00
C TRP A 408 5.86 -20.50 -4.93
N PHE A 409 6.69 -19.66 -4.33
CA PHE A 409 8.14 -19.85 -4.23
C PHE A 409 8.53 -20.36 -2.85
N ASP A 410 9.65 -21.09 -2.79
CA ASP A 410 10.31 -21.41 -1.52
C ASP A 410 10.78 -20.12 -0.85
N THR A 411 10.10 -19.73 0.23
CA THR A 411 10.38 -18.47 0.93
C THR A 411 11.67 -18.50 1.74
N ASP A 412 12.20 -19.68 2.05
CA ASP A 412 13.44 -19.85 2.80
C ASP A 412 14.68 -19.82 1.90
N ALA A 413 14.49 -19.92 0.58
CA ALA A 413 15.57 -19.80 -0.38
C ALA A 413 16.32 -18.46 -0.20
N VAL A 414 17.65 -18.54 -0.18
CA VAL A 414 18.53 -17.37 -0.07
C VAL A 414 18.67 -16.72 -1.44
N LEU A 415 18.51 -15.39 -1.51
CA LEU A 415 18.82 -14.64 -2.72
C LEU A 415 20.34 -14.55 -2.93
N GLU A 416 20.79 -15.04 -4.08
CA GLU A 416 22.18 -14.93 -4.51
C GLU A 416 22.52 -13.51 -5.00
N ASP A 417 23.77 -13.10 -4.85
CA ASP A 417 24.32 -11.82 -5.32
C ASP A 417 23.44 -10.58 -5.01
N PRO A 418 23.06 -10.35 -3.73
CA PRO A 418 22.37 -9.13 -3.33
C PRO A 418 23.26 -7.89 -3.53
N VAL A 419 22.62 -6.74 -3.68
CA VAL A 419 23.24 -5.46 -4.02
C VAL A 419 22.70 -4.32 -3.16
N VAL A 420 23.44 -3.20 -3.16
CA VAL A 420 23.01 -1.90 -2.63
C VAL A 420 23.40 -0.79 -3.63
N PRO A 421 22.66 0.32 -3.71
CA PRO A 421 23.03 1.42 -4.59
C PRO A 421 24.28 2.13 -4.10
N SER A 422 25.06 2.69 -5.02
CA SER A 422 26.05 3.71 -4.69
C SER A 422 25.39 4.93 -4.03
N ALA A 423 26.16 5.75 -3.32
CA ALA A 423 25.64 6.93 -2.63
C ALA A 423 24.89 7.91 -3.57
N ASP A 424 25.34 8.04 -4.82
CA ASP A 424 24.67 8.84 -5.84
C ASP A 424 23.51 8.09 -6.54
N GLY A 425 23.34 6.80 -6.29
CA GLY A 425 22.30 5.95 -6.89
C GLY A 425 22.50 5.67 -8.38
N THR A 426 23.70 5.83 -8.94
CA THR A 426 23.94 5.60 -10.38
C THR A 426 24.49 4.20 -10.70
N ALA A 427 24.96 3.47 -9.68
CA ALA A 427 25.48 2.11 -9.79
C ALA A 427 24.97 1.22 -8.65
N LEU A 428 25.13 -0.10 -8.81
CA LEU A 428 24.90 -1.10 -7.78
C LEU A 428 26.25 -1.69 -7.32
N LEU A 429 26.38 -1.87 -6.02
CA LEU A 429 27.54 -2.43 -5.33
C LEU A 429 27.14 -3.76 -4.67
N PRO A 430 28.05 -4.73 -4.54
CA PRO A 430 27.75 -5.97 -3.82
C PRO A 430 27.35 -5.71 -2.36
N TYR A 431 26.30 -6.38 -1.89
CA TYR A 431 25.93 -6.40 -0.48
C TYR A 431 26.72 -7.47 0.28
N GLY A 432 27.40 -7.08 1.36
CA GLY A 432 28.24 -7.95 2.18
C GLY A 432 27.66 -8.34 3.54
N GLY A 433 26.38 -8.09 3.79
CA GLY A 433 25.73 -8.41 5.08
C GLY A 433 25.15 -9.82 5.17
N PRO A 434 24.35 -10.11 6.21
CA PRO A 434 23.73 -11.43 6.41
C PRO A 434 22.84 -11.87 5.22
N PRO A 435 22.69 -13.20 4.99
CA PRO A 435 21.83 -13.72 3.92
C PRO A 435 20.42 -13.13 3.94
N LEU A 436 19.88 -12.84 2.75
CA LEU A 436 18.52 -12.35 2.56
C LEU A 436 17.68 -13.47 1.97
N THR A 437 16.51 -13.75 2.55
CA THR A 437 15.60 -14.79 2.05
C THR A 437 14.57 -14.22 1.07
N VAL A 438 14.04 -15.06 0.19
CA VAL A 438 12.97 -14.69 -0.75
C VAL A 438 11.76 -14.15 -0.01
N GLY A 439 11.31 -14.85 1.05
CA GLY A 439 10.17 -14.42 1.86
C GLY A 439 10.38 -13.05 2.50
N GLY A 440 11.55 -12.83 3.12
CA GLY A 440 11.86 -11.56 3.77
C GLY A 440 11.93 -10.39 2.78
N GLU A 441 12.47 -10.62 1.59
CA GLU A 441 12.56 -9.59 0.55
C GLU A 441 11.23 -9.32 -0.15
N LEU A 442 10.30 -10.28 -0.18
CA LEU A 442 8.92 -10.08 -0.63
C LEU A 442 8.09 -9.29 0.39
N ASP A 443 8.22 -9.58 1.68
CA ASP A 443 7.57 -8.79 2.74
C ASP A 443 8.09 -7.35 2.73
N LYS A 444 9.41 -7.18 2.61
CA LYS A 444 10.05 -5.87 2.46
C LYS A 444 9.61 -5.15 1.19
N LEU A 445 9.41 -5.85 0.07
CA LEU A 445 8.88 -5.25 -1.15
C LEU A 445 7.46 -4.67 -0.92
N ALA A 446 6.61 -5.43 -0.23
CA ALA A 446 5.26 -4.98 0.07
C ALA A 446 5.25 -3.76 1.00
N SER A 447 6.11 -3.75 2.02
CA SER A 447 6.27 -2.59 2.90
C SER A 447 6.87 -1.40 2.17
N ASN A 448 7.89 -1.57 1.33
CA ASN A 448 8.52 -0.47 0.59
C ASN A 448 7.53 0.24 -0.33
N VAL A 449 6.69 -0.50 -1.08
CA VAL A 449 5.68 0.12 -1.95
C VAL A 449 4.66 0.90 -1.12
N ALA A 450 4.22 0.37 0.02
CA ALA A 450 3.27 1.04 0.88
C ALA A 450 3.89 2.28 1.57
N THR A 451 5.06 2.11 2.20
CA THR A 451 5.80 3.19 2.87
C THR A 451 6.26 4.27 1.89
N GLY A 452 6.52 3.96 0.62
CA GLY A 452 6.74 4.98 -0.41
C GLY A 452 5.61 6.00 -0.49
N ARG A 453 4.36 5.55 -0.28
CA ARG A 453 3.18 6.44 -0.24
C ARG A 453 3.13 7.26 1.06
N ASN A 454 3.64 6.72 2.17
CA ASN A 454 3.78 7.45 3.43
C ASN A 454 4.87 8.53 3.29
N GLY A 455 6.04 8.18 2.73
CA GLY A 455 7.11 9.13 2.42
C GLY A 455 6.70 10.25 1.46
N ALA A 456 5.72 9.99 0.60
CA ALA A 456 5.11 11.00 -0.24
C ALA A 456 4.15 11.95 0.50
N GLY A 457 3.74 11.61 1.72
CA GLY A 457 2.79 12.35 2.55
C GLY A 457 1.31 12.05 2.23
N VAL A 458 1.00 10.92 1.58
CA VAL A 458 -0.38 10.64 1.12
C VAL A 458 -1.08 9.51 1.85
N HIS A 459 -0.39 8.72 2.67
CA HIS A 459 -0.98 7.63 3.45
C HIS A 459 -0.40 7.57 4.88
N TRP A 460 -1.15 6.93 5.76
CA TRP A 460 -0.79 6.70 7.17
C TRP A 460 -0.11 5.34 7.36
N ARG A 461 0.58 5.12 8.49
CA ARG A 461 1.15 3.82 8.85
C ARG A 461 0.08 2.73 8.96
N SER A 462 -1.03 3.02 9.62
CA SER A 462 -2.19 2.13 9.74
C SER A 462 -2.85 1.84 8.39
N ASP A 463 -2.85 2.80 7.44
CA ASP A 463 -3.33 2.55 6.08
C ASP A 463 -2.51 1.45 5.40
N TYR A 464 -1.18 1.42 5.61
CA TYR A 464 -0.33 0.33 5.15
C TYR A 464 -0.65 -0.97 5.90
N ALA A 465 -0.53 -0.96 7.23
CA ALA A 465 -0.54 -2.17 8.04
C ALA A 465 -1.81 -3.00 7.86
N GLU A 466 -2.97 -2.33 7.86
CA GLU A 466 -4.26 -3.02 7.73
C GLU A 466 -4.59 -3.42 6.29
N SER A 467 -4.02 -2.71 5.33
CA SER A 467 -4.28 -2.99 3.91
C SER A 467 -3.49 -4.17 3.39
N VAL A 468 -2.23 -4.37 3.82
CA VAL A 468 -1.50 -5.59 3.44
C VAL A 468 -2.20 -6.84 3.96
N ARG A 469 -2.72 -6.81 5.20
CA ARG A 469 -3.54 -7.88 5.77
C ARG A 469 -4.84 -8.10 4.98
N LEU A 470 -5.50 -7.02 4.54
CA LEU A 470 -6.68 -7.12 3.68
C LEU A 470 -6.35 -7.79 2.34
N GLY A 471 -5.23 -7.41 1.73
CA GLY A 471 -4.74 -8.01 0.49
C GLY A 471 -4.44 -9.50 0.62
N GLU A 472 -3.73 -9.87 1.69
CA GLU A 472 -3.44 -11.26 2.04
C GLU A 472 -4.72 -12.09 2.16
N ARG A 473 -5.72 -11.63 2.93
CA ARG A 473 -7.02 -12.31 3.05
C ARG A 473 -7.71 -12.52 1.70
N VAL A 474 -7.65 -11.53 0.80
CA VAL A 474 -8.22 -11.65 -0.55
C VAL A 474 -7.49 -12.71 -1.37
N ALA A 475 -6.15 -12.70 -1.36
CA ALA A 475 -5.34 -13.68 -2.08
C ALA A 475 -5.55 -15.11 -1.56
N LEU A 476 -5.53 -15.31 -0.24
CA LEU A 476 -5.79 -16.61 0.39
C LEU A 476 -7.16 -17.17 -0.01
N ALA A 477 -8.20 -16.34 0.05
CA ALA A 477 -9.54 -16.76 -0.34
C ALA A 477 -9.66 -17.12 -1.83
N ILE A 478 -8.90 -16.47 -2.72
CA ILE A 478 -8.81 -16.85 -4.14
C ILE A 478 -8.10 -18.19 -4.29
N LEU A 479 -6.97 -18.39 -3.61
CA LEU A 479 -6.21 -19.66 -3.64
C LEU A 479 -7.07 -20.84 -3.14
N GLU A 480 -7.80 -20.67 -2.04
CA GLU A 480 -8.74 -21.68 -1.51
C GLU A 480 -9.83 -22.07 -2.51
N GLU A 481 -10.40 -21.08 -3.22
CA GLU A 481 -11.44 -21.33 -4.23
C GLU A 481 -10.88 -22.04 -5.46
N GLN A 482 -9.71 -21.62 -5.93
CA GLN A 482 -9.06 -22.20 -7.10
C GLN A 482 -8.50 -23.60 -6.82
N LYS A 483 -8.06 -23.91 -5.58
CA LYS A 483 -7.55 -25.23 -5.17
C LYS A 483 -8.47 -26.38 -5.58
N ALA A 484 -9.79 -26.18 -5.49
CA ALA A 484 -10.76 -27.21 -5.85
C ALA A 484 -10.83 -27.50 -7.36
N THR A 485 -10.27 -26.63 -8.21
CA THR A 485 -10.41 -26.70 -9.67
C THR A 485 -9.33 -27.54 -10.36
N TYR A 486 -8.22 -27.80 -9.68
CA TYR A 486 -7.09 -28.56 -10.20
C TYR A 486 -7.33 -30.07 -10.19
N ALA A 487 -6.60 -30.78 -11.05
CA ALA A 487 -6.62 -32.24 -11.07
C ALA A 487 -5.68 -32.84 -10.01
N GLU A 488 -4.56 -32.17 -9.77
CA GLU A 488 -3.62 -32.42 -8.68
C GLU A 488 -4.14 -31.84 -7.36
N THR A 489 -3.56 -32.30 -6.25
CA THR A 489 -3.84 -31.79 -4.91
C THR A 489 -2.63 -30.99 -4.42
N PRO A 490 -2.65 -29.65 -4.52
CA PRO A 490 -1.56 -28.82 -4.01
C PRO A 490 -1.61 -28.73 -2.48
N THR A 491 -0.44 -28.51 -1.88
CA THR A 491 -0.26 -28.23 -0.46
C THR A 491 0.73 -27.07 -0.33
N LEU A 492 0.25 -25.84 -0.54
CA LEU A 492 1.12 -24.67 -0.58
C LEU A 492 1.31 -24.11 0.83
N THR A 493 2.54 -23.78 1.21
CA THR A 493 2.86 -23.23 2.53
C THR A 493 3.29 -21.78 2.39
N LEU A 494 2.90 -20.91 3.33
CA LEU A 494 3.46 -19.56 3.41
C LEU A 494 3.41 -19.03 4.85
N THR A 495 4.32 -18.11 5.16
CA THR A 495 4.27 -17.29 6.37
C THR A 495 3.49 -16.00 6.10
N THR A 496 2.43 -15.77 6.87
CA THR A 496 1.58 -14.57 6.78
C THR A 496 2.33 -13.32 7.22
N PHE A 497 1.79 -12.14 6.92
CA PHE A 497 2.38 -10.89 7.43
C PHE A 497 2.43 -10.81 8.96
N ASP A 498 1.55 -11.53 9.65
CA ASP A 498 1.53 -11.60 11.12
C ASP A 498 2.46 -12.69 11.68
N GLY A 499 3.25 -13.36 10.82
CA GLY A 499 4.26 -14.33 11.22
C GLY A 499 3.75 -15.75 11.45
N GLU A 500 2.49 -16.05 11.12
CA GLU A 500 1.92 -17.39 11.20
C GLU A 500 2.24 -18.18 9.93
N THR A 501 2.72 -19.41 10.06
CA THR A 501 2.87 -20.31 8.91
C THR A 501 1.59 -21.09 8.69
N ILE A 502 1.01 -20.98 7.50
CA ILE A 502 -0.23 -21.64 7.10
C ILE A 502 -0.02 -22.54 5.88
N GLU A 503 -0.90 -23.52 5.74
CA GLU A 503 -0.99 -24.43 4.59
C GLU A 503 -2.36 -24.24 3.92
N ILE A 504 -2.38 -24.01 2.61
CA ILE A 504 -3.63 -23.79 1.82
C ILE A 504 -4.07 -25.05 1.11
#